data_AF-A0A165PH88-F1
#
_entry.id   AF-A0A165PH88-F1
#
_cell.length_a   1.000
_cell.length_b   1.000
_cell.length_c   1.000
_cell.angle_alpha   90.00
_cell.angle_beta   90.00
_cell.angle_gamma   90.00
#
_symmetry.space_group_name_H-M   'P 1'
#
loop_
_entity.id
_entity.type
_entity.pdbx_description
1 polymer ?
#
loop_
_entity_poly.entity_id
_entity_poly.type
_entity_poly.pdbx_seq_one_letter_code
_entity_poly.pdbx_strand_id
1 'polypeptide(L)'
;MDDAYSWAKSLHIISVIAWMAGLFYLPRLFVYHTNAEIGSDKSETFKIMERRLLKAIMAPSMMATWIFGLWLVYLLDAYFDLWFMLKFSLVILMTIYHVMLSGHVTKFAQDQNKNSERYFRIINELPTLLMVAIVFLVIFKP
;
A
#
# COMPACT_ATOMS: atom_id res chain seq x y z
N MET A 1 -29.36 -5.41 5.96
CA MET A 1 -27.95 -5.02 6.15
C MET A 1 -27.98 -3.60 6.64
N ASP A 2 -27.63 -3.37 7.91
CA ASP A 2 -27.71 -2.04 8.53
C ASP A 2 -26.90 -1.01 7.77
N ASP A 3 -27.36 0.25 7.74
CA ASP A 3 -26.70 1.36 7.08
C ASP A 3 -25.20 1.45 7.45
N ALA A 4 -24.87 1.18 8.71
CA ALA A 4 -23.50 1.17 9.23
C ALA A 4 -22.58 0.16 8.52
N TYR A 5 -23.07 -1.05 8.22
CA TYR A 5 -22.29 -2.05 7.50
C TYR A 5 -21.97 -1.59 6.08
N SER A 6 -22.99 -1.08 5.37
CA SER A 6 -22.85 -0.60 4.00
C SER A 6 -21.88 0.59 3.90
N TRP A 7 -21.95 1.52 4.86
CA TRP A 7 -21.00 2.63 4.98
C TRP A 7 -19.58 2.15 5.26
N ALA A 8 -19.38 1.32 6.27
CA ALA A 8 -18.05 0.80 6.62
C ALA A 8 -17.43 0.02 5.44
N LYS A 9 -18.24 -0.81 4.76
CA LYS A 9 -17.81 -1.57 3.59
C LYS A 9 -17.41 -0.66 2.43
N SER A 10 -18.21 0.35 2.12
CA SER A 10 -17.93 1.27 1.02
C SER A 10 -16.66 2.08 1.28
N LEU A 11 -16.52 2.64 2.49
CA LEU A 11 -15.35 3.42 2.88
C LEU A 11 -14.08 2.56 2.94
N HIS A 12 -14.19 1.31 3.39
CA HIS A 12 -13.08 0.36 3.35
C HIS A 12 -12.63 0.08 1.90
N ILE A 13 -13.57 -0.20 0.98
CA ILE A 13 -13.22 -0.46 -0.43
C ILE A 13 -12.54 0.75 -1.07
N ILE A 14 -13.09 1.95 -0.89
CA ILE A 14 -12.52 3.19 -1.42
C ILE A 14 -11.09 3.40 -0.92
N SER A 15 -10.88 3.23 0.39
CA SER A 15 -9.56 3.40 1.00
C SER A 15 -8.56 2.33 0.54
N VAL A 16 -8.97 1.08 0.40
CA VAL A 16 -8.13 0.00 -0.15
C VAL A 16 -7.72 0.30 -1.59
N ILE A 17 -8.65 0.73 -2.45
CA ILE A 17 -8.35 1.07 -3.84
C ILE A 17 -7.33 2.21 -3.92
N ALA A 18 -7.54 3.28 -3.15
CA ALA A 18 -6.62 4.41 -3.11
C ALA A 18 -5.22 4.01 -2.60
N TRP A 19 -5.17 3.14 -1.58
CA TRP A 19 -3.91 2.65 -1.05
C TRP A 19 -3.18 1.74 -2.05
N MET A 20 -3.90 0.82 -2.69
CA MET A 20 -3.37 -0.08 -3.72
C MET A 20 -2.82 0.67 -4.93
N ALA A 21 -3.51 1.70 -5.39
CA ALA A 21 -3.03 2.54 -6.50
C ALA A 21 -1.65 3.14 -6.19
N GLY A 22 -1.45 3.63 -4.96
CA GLY A 22 -0.14 4.14 -4.54
C GLY A 22 0.90 3.04 -4.33
N LEU A 23 0.53 1.87 -3.82
CA LEU A 23 1.43 0.72 -3.67
C LEU A 23 1.96 0.21 -5.03
N PHE A 24 1.14 0.26 -6.09
CA PHE A 24 1.60 -0.06 -7.45
C PHE A 24 2.44 1.06 -8.07
N TYR A 25 2.10 2.32 -7.80
CA TYR A 25 2.71 3.44 -8.49
C TYR A 25 4.05 3.89 -7.88
N LEU A 26 4.17 3.89 -6.56
CA LEU A 26 5.36 4.40 -5.87
C LEU A 26 6.65 3.61 -6.19
N PRO A 27 6.68 2.26 -6.20
CA PRO A 27 7.87 1.50 -6.58
C PRO A 27 8.28 1.77 -8.03
N ARG A 28 7.29 1.97 -8.91
CA ARG A 28 7.53 2.31 -10.31
C ARG A 28 8.16 3.69 -10.47
N LEU A 29 7.80 4.67 -9.63
CA LEU A 29 8.50 5.95 -9.58
C LEU A 29 9.97 5.76 -9.19
N PHE A 30 10.25 4.92 -8.18
CA PHE A 30 11.64 4.64 -7.78
C PHE A 30 12.48 4.06 -8.91
N VAL A 31 11.93 3.14 -9.73
CA VAL A 31 12.60 2.61 -10.93
C VAL A 31 13.07 3.77 -11.83
N TYR A 32 12.19 4.74 -12.12
CA TYR A 32 12.56 5.88 -12.96
C TYR A 32 13.49 6.88 -12.26
N HIS A 33 13.36 7.04 -10.94
CA HIS A 33 14.21 7.93 -10.14
C HIS A 33 15.65 7.40 -10.06
N THR A 34 15.86 6.07 -10.03
CA THR A 34 17.24 5.51 -10.06
C THR A 34 18.04 5.91 -11.30
N ASN A 35 17.35 6.30 -12.39
CA ASN A 35 17.96 6.74 -13.65
C ASN A 35 18.03 8.27 -13.78
N ALA A 36 17.64 9.02 -12.74
CA ALA A 36 17.80 10.47 -12.71
C ALA A 36 19.12 10.85 -12.05
N GLU A 37 19.82 11.83 -12.61
CA GLU A 37 21.03 12.37 -11.99
C GLU A 37 20.67 13.17 -10.73
N ILE A 38 21.48 13.01 -9.68
CA ILE A 38 21.27 13.69 -8.40
C ILE A 38 21.27 15.21 -8.61
N GLY A 39 20.26 15.90 -8.07
CA GLY A 39 20.10 17.35 -8.20
C GLY A 39 19.60 17.83 -9.57
N SER A 40 19.35 16.93 -10.53
CA SER A 40 18.66 17.29 -11.77
C SER A 40 17.20 17.68 -11.52
N ASP A 41 16.61 18.48 -12.41
CA ASP A 41 15.19 18.84 -12.36
C ASP A 41 14.28 17.60 -12.28
N LYS A 42 14.69 16.51 -12.93
CA LYS A 42 14.00 15.22 -12.91
C LYS A 42 14.03 14.57 -11.53
N SER A 43 15.20 14.56 -10.88
CA SER A 43 15.38 14.07 -9.51
C SER A 43 14.50 14.85 -8.52
N GLU A 44 14.57 16.18 -8.56
CA GLU A 44 13.79 17.03 -7.66
C GLU A 44 12.27 16.88 -7.87
N THR A 45 11.85 16.74 -9.13
CA THR A 45 10.45 16.45 -9.46
C THR A 45 10.01 15.11 -8.87
N PHE A 46 10.82 14.05 -8.98
CA PHE A 46 10.48 12.75 -8.39
C PHE A 46 10.40 12.81 -6.87
N LYS A 47 11.33 13.48 -6.18
CA LYS A 47 11.28 13.67 -4.72
C LYS A 47 9.94 14.29 -4.28
N ILE A 48 9.44 15.29 -5.04
CA ILE A 48 8.13 15.91 -4.77
C ILE A 48 6.99 14.92 -5.01
N MET A 49 6.99 14.23 -6.16
CA MET A 49 5.94 13.27 -6.52
C MET A 49 5.84 12.12 -5.52
N GLU A 50 6.96 11.50 -5.16
CA GLU A 50 7.05 10.40 -4.22
C GLU A 50 6.56 10.81 -2.82
N ARG A 51 7.02 11.96 -2.32
CA ARG A 51 6.59 12.49 -1.02
C ARG A 51 5.10 12.82 -0.99
N ARG A 52 4.57 13.45 -2.05
CA ARG A 52 3.14 13.78 -2.13
C ARG A 52 2.29 12.53 -2.23
N LEU A 53 2.65 11.58 -3.09
CA LEU A 53 1.95 10.31 -3.21
C LEU A 53 1.91 9.57 -1.87
N LEU A 54 3.05 9.47 -1.18
CA LEU A 54 3.14 8.80 0.10
C LEU A 54 2.29 9.51 1.17
N LYS A 55 2.51 10.81 1.38
CA LYS A 55 1.91 11.53 2.53
C LYS A 55 0.47 11.95 2.31
N ALA A 56 0.11 12.34 1.08
CA ALA A 56 -1.22 12.87 0.79
C ALA A 56 -2.22 11.78 0.39
N ILE A 57 -1.75 10.65 -0.16
CA ILE A 57 -2.63 9.59 -0.67
C ILE A 57 -2.42 8.30 0.11
N MET A 58 -1.21 7.74 0.09
CA MET A 58 -1.00 6.38 0.60
C MET A 58 -1.15 6.27 2.12
N ALA A 59 -0.57 7.19 2.89
CA ALA A 59 -0.66 7.18 4.35
C ALA A 59 -2.11 7.33 4.86
N PRO A 60 -2.89 8.34 4.43
CA PRO A 60 -4.27 8.47 4.90
C PRO A 60 -5.17 7.33 4.40
N SER A 61 -4.98 6.83 3.18
CA SER A 61 -5.75 5.68 2.66
C SER A 61 -5.43 4.37 3.39
N MET A 62 -4.17 4.14 3.76
CA MET A 62 -3.78 3.02 4.62
C MET A 62 -4.45 3.11 6.00
N MET A 63 -4.40 4.28 6.65
CA MET A 63 -5.03 4.49 7.96
C MET A 63 -6.55 4.26 7.88
N ALA A 64 -7.21 4.81 6.87
CA ALA A 64 -8.63 4.59 6.62
C ALA A 64 -8.94 3.11 6.36
N THR A 65 -8.11 2.41 5.58
CA THR A 65 -8.26 0.97 5.33
C THR A 65 -8.27 0.18 6.64
N TRP A 66 -7.35 0.48 7.55
CA TRP A 66 -7.27 -0.16 8.87
C TRP A 66 -8.48 0.16 9.74
N ILE A 67 -8.87 1.43 9.83
CA ILE A 67 -10.03 1.86 10.63
C ILE A 67 -11.31 1.16 10.16
N PHE A 68 -11.63 1.27 8.87
CA PHE A 68 -12.85 0.67 8.32
C PHE A 68 -12.77 -0.86 8.24
N GLY A 69 -11.57 -1.40 8.06
CA GLY A 69 -11.34 -2.84 8.09
C GLY A 69 -11.65 -3.44 9.46
N LEU A 70 -11.09 -2.85 10.53
CA LEU A 70 -11.37 -3.29 11.91
C LEU A 70 -12.84 -3.07 12.30
N TRP A 71 -13.46 -1.98 11.84
CA TRP A 71 -14.89 -1.75 12.05
C TRP A 71 -15.75 -2.85 11.38
N LEU A 72 -15.41 -3.29 10.15
CA LEU A 72 -16.10 -4.39 9.50
C LEU A 72 -15.98 -5.72 10.26
N VAL A 73 -14.81 -6.01 10.81
CA VAL A 73 -14.60 -7.22 11.63
C VAL A 73 -15.50 -7.19 12.84
N TYR A 74 -15.61 -6.03 13.49
CA TYR A 74 -16.51 -5.83 14.61
C TYR A 74 -17.97 -6.05 14.25
N LEU A 75 -18.43 -5.53 13.12
CA LEU A 75 -19.81 -5.72 12.67
C LEU A 75 -20.13 -7.15 12.21
N LEU A 76 -19.12 -7.91 11.79
CA LEU A 76 -19.29 -9.27 11.27
C LEU A 76 -19.04 -10.38 12.30
N ASP A 77 -18.53 -10.02 13.48
CA ASP A 77 -18.06 -10.95 14.52
C ASP A 77 -17.05 -12.01 14.01
N ALA A 78 -16.29 -11.68 12.97
CA ALA A 78 -15.46 -12.61 12.21
C ALA A 78 -14.07 -12.84 12.82
N TYR A 79 -13.88 -12.52 14.10
CA TYR A 79 -12.54 -12.46 14.73
C TYR A 79 -11.81 -13.81 14.76
N PHE A 80 -12.56 -14.91 14.82
CA PHE A 80 -12.02 -16.27 14.92
C PHE A 80 -12.05 -17.03 13.60
N ASP A 81 -12.54 -16.40 12.52
CA ASP A 81 -12.57 -17.04 11.22
C ASP A 81 -11.15 -17.17 10.65
N LEU A 82 -10.79 -18.39 10.22
CA LEU A 82 -9.46 -18.66 9.67
C LEU A 82 -9.16 -17.78 8.44
N TRP A 83 -10.12 -17.64 7.52
CA TRP A 83 -9.98 -16.78 6.36
C TRP A 83 -9.71 -15.33 6.74
N PHE A 84 -10.29 -14.85 7.85
CA PHE A 84 -10.06 -13.50 8.35
C PHE A 84 -8.66 -13.36 8.92
N MET A 85 -8.21 -14.29 9.78
CA MET A 85 -6.86 -14.26 10.34
C MET A 85 -5.78 -14.26 9.24
N LEU A 86 -5.95 -15.12 8.23
CA LEU A 86 -5.05 -15.16 7.07
C LEU A 86 -5.05 -13.82 6.30
N LYS A 87 -6.23 -13.22 6.09
CA LYS A 87 -6.35 -11.93 5.39
C LYS A 87 -5.67 -10.84 6.19
N PHE A 88 -5.89 -10.83 7.50
CA PHE A 88 -5.31 -9.88 8.42
C PHE A 88 -3.78 -9.93 8.38
N SER A 89 -3.19 -11.12 8.39
CA SER A 89 -1.74 -11.30 8.22
C SER A 89 -1.22 -10.72 6.90
N LEU A 90 -1.95 -10.90 5.78
CA LEU A 90 -1.58 -10.30 4.50
C LEU A 90 -1.67 -8.77 4.50
N VAL A 91 -2.66 -8.18 5.17
CA VAL A 91 -2.78 -6.72 5.32
C VAL A 91 -1.66 -6.15 6.21
N ILE A 92 -1.23 -6.88 7.26
CA ILE A 92 -0.02 -6.53 8.02
C ILE A 92 1.20 -6.53 7.10
N LEU A 93 1.36 -7.56 6.26
CA LEU A 93 2.48 -7.63 5.32
C LEU A 93 2.47 -6.47 4.31
N MET A 94 1.30 -6.08 3.81
CA MET A 94 1.15 -4.86 3.00
C MET A 94 1.55 -3.59 3.75
N THR A 95 1.24 -3.51 5.04
CA THR A 95 1.60 -2.37 5.90
C THR A 95 3.11 -2.29 6.10
N ILE A 96 3.76 -3.41 6.38
CA ILE A 96 5.22 -3.50 6.47
C ILE A 96 5.85 -3.04 5.15
N TYR A 97 5.31 -3.51 4.02
CA TYR A 97 5.76 -3.09 2.70
C TYR A 97 5.59 -1.59 2.45
N HIS A 98 4.44 -1.01 2.80
CA HIS A 98 4.22 0.44 2.73
C HIS A 98 5.27 1.21 3.55
N VAL A 99 5.56 0.78 4.78
CA VAL A 99 6.57 1.40 5.64
C VAL A 99 7.96 1.28 5.02
N MET A 100 8.29 0.14 4.42
CA MET A 100 9.53 -0.02 3.66
C MET A 100 9.64 0.97 2.50
N LEU A 101 8.55 1.18 1.73
CA LEU A 101 8.52 2.19 0.66
C LEU A 101 8.70 3.61 1.22
N SER A 102 8.09 3.92 2.37
CA SER A 102 8.33 5.20 3.05
C SER A 102 9.80 5.42 3.37
N GLY A 103 10.51 4.38 3.83
CA GLY A 103 11.95 4.44 4.06
C GLY A 103 12.75 4.73 2.78
N HIS A 104 12.33 4.18 1.64
CA HIS A 104 12.95 4.49 0.34
C HIS A 104 12.66 5.93 -0.11
N VAL A 105 11.45 6.45 0.06
CA VAL A 105 11.14 7.87 -0.20
C VAL A 105 12.10 8.78 0.59
N THR A 106 12.34 8.48 1.86
CA THR A 106 13.30 9.24 2.68
C THR A 106 14.73 9.15 2.13
N LYS A 107 15.18 7.97 1.73
CA LYS A 107 16.52 7.78 1.16
C LYS A 107 16.71 8.50 -0.17
N PHE A 108 15.71 8.46 -1.06
CA PHE A 108 15.73 9.23 -2.31
C PHE A 108 15.73 10.73 -2.05
N ALA A 109 14.91 11.22 -1.11
CA ALA A 109 14.89 12.63 -0.75
C ALA A 109 16.23 13.15 -0.18
N GLN A 110 17.05 12.26 0.38
CA GLN A 110 18.37 12.57 0.95
C GLN A 110 19.52 12.23 -0.02
N ASP A 111 19.24 11.84 -1.26
CA ASP A 111 20.24 11.41 -2.25
C ASP A 111 21.12 10.23 -1.78
N GLN A 112 20.55 9.37 -0.92
CA GLN A 112 21.22 8.23 -0.29
C GLN A 112 20.70 6.88 -0.79
N ASN A 113 19.99 6.83 -1.93
CA ASN A 113 19.56 5.57 -2.49
C ASN A 113 20.78 4.74 -2.96
N LYS A 114 20.93 3.54 -2.41
CA LYS A 114 21.98 2.56 -2.77
C LYS A 114 21.43 1.37 -3.56
N ASN A 115 20.11 1.31 -3.76
CA ASN A 115 19.47 0.18 -4.42
C ASN A 115 19.42 0.39 -5.93
N SER A 116 19.60 -0.69 -6.68
CA SER A 116 19.58 -0.67 -8.14
C SER A 116 18.16 -0.60 -8.70
N GLU A 117 18.05 -0.22 -9.97
CA GLU A 117 16.78 -0.28 -10.71
C GLU A 117 16.13 -1.68 -10.64
N ARG A 118 16.93 -2.74 -10.76
CA ARG A 118 16.46 -4.13 -10.67
C ARG A 118 15.79 -4.42 -9.33
N TYR A 119 16.33 -3.90 -8.23
CA TYR A 119 15.71 -4.04 -6.92
C TYR A 119 14.31 -3.42 -6.91
N PHE A 120 14.15 -2.20 -7.44
CA PHE A 120 12.87 -1.52 -7.49
C PHE A 120 11.84 -2.22 -8.39
N ARG A 121 12.30 -2.83 -9.50
CA ARG A 121 11.45 -3.67 -10.35
C ARG A 121 10.95 -4.93 -9.64
N ILE A 122 11.80 -5.58 -8.84
CA ILE A 122 11.38 -6.78 -8.09
C ILE A 122 10.35 -6.41 -7.03
N ILE A 123 10.60 -5.36 -6.25
CA ILE A 123 9.64 -4.97 -5.21
C ILE A 123 8.34 -4.42 -5.79
N ASN A 124 8.32 -3.95 -7.04
CA ASN A 124 7.11 -3.51 -7.75
C ASN A 124 6.09 -4.66 -7.96
N GLU A 125 6.55 -5.91 -7.99
CA GLU A 125 5.67 -7.07 -8.17
C GLU A 125 5.03 -7.55 -6.86
N LEU A 126 5.60 -7.17 -5.70
CA LEU A 126 5.12 -7.63 -4.40
C LEU A 126 3.66 -7.21 -4.10
N PRO A 127 3.23 -5.97 -4.37
CA PRO A 127 1.82 -5.57 -4.21
C PRO A 127 0.86 -6.43 -5.04
N THR A 128 1.27 -6.82 -6.26
CA THR A 128 0.45 -7.65 -7.15
C THR A 128 0.23 -9.02 -6.55
N LEU A 129 1.29 -9.66 -6.05
CA LEU A 129 1.21 -10.97 -5.40
C LEU A 129 0.32 -10.92 -4.16
N LEU A 130 0.48 -9.89 -3.32
CA LEU A 130 -0.35 -9.70 -2.11
C LEU A 130 -1.82 -9.47 -2.48
N MET A 131 -2.10 -8.63 -3.48
CA MET A 131 -3.45 -8.39 -3.97
C MET A 131 -4.12 -9.69 -4.44
N VAL A 132 -3.45 -10.47 -5.28
CA VAL A 132 -3.99 -11.75 -5.79
C VAL A 132 -4.29 -12.67 -4.62
N ALA A 133 -3.36 -12.86 -3.68
CA ALA A 133 -3.57 -13.71 -2.51
C ALA A 133 -4.77 -13.25 -1.66
N ILE A 134 -4.91 -11.94 -1.40
CA ILE A 134 -6.02 -11.37 -0.62
C ILE A 134 -7.36 -11.57 -1.34
N VAL A 135 -7.43 -11.34 -2.65
CA VAL A 135 -8.68 -11.50 -3.40
C VAL A 135 -9.13 -12.96 -3.39
N PHE A 136 -8.23 -13.91 -3.67
CA PHE A 136 -8.57 -15.34 -3.62
C PHE A 136 -9.07 -15.74 -2.23
N LEU A 137 -8.37 -15.31 -1.19
CA LEU A 137 -8.77 -15.63 0.19
C LEU A 137 -10.17 -15.10 0.54
N VAL A 138 -10.51 -13.89 0.10
CA VAL A 138 -11.83 -13.28 0.35
C VAL A 138 -12.95 -13.95 -0.44
N ILE A 139 -12.67 -14.43 -1.66
CA ILE A 139 -13.66 -15.08 -2.52
C ILE A 139 -13.90 -16.54 -2.13
N PHE A 140 -12.83 -17.30 -1.90
CA PHE A 140 -12.94 -18.72 -1.63
C PHE A 140 -13.20 -19.04 -0.16
N LYS A 141 -12.90 -18.12 0.77
CA LYS A 141 -13.10 -18.25 2.22
C LYS A 141 -12.86 -19.67 2.73
N PRO A 142 -11.64 -20.21 2.55
CA PRO A 142 -11.29 -21.56 2.98
C PRO A 142 -11.44 -21.73 4.51
#